data_AF-A0A2P4X6B4-F1
#
_entry.id   AF-A0A2P4X6B4-F1
#
_cell.length_a   1.000
_cell.length_b   1.000
_cell.length_c   1.000
_cell.angle_alpha   90.00
_cell.angle_beta   90.00
_cell.angle_gamma   90.00
#
_symmetry.space_group_name_H-M   'P 1'
#
loop_
_entity.id
_entity.type
_entity.pdbx_description
1 polymer ?
#
loop_
_entity_poly.entity_id
_entity_poly.type
_entity_poly.pdbx_seq_one_letter_code
_entity_poly.pdbx_strand_id
1 'polypeptide(L)'
;MLSSLRRRPAALLPRRALGVVRGKHSKEDLELREAVRKLDYDGYLCGLLLPLKTRPSFFAIRALNAEIATIKDSVHSNQITGKIRMQWWRERIYNLYEVSASIGADRPEQSTTLLRGLDKAIHEHDLTRRWFERLLDARDQDLDREDVQSLHELEVYAEQTASSLLYLTLECLGVRDDTADRVAGHAGVAIGLATLLRGTAYHSSRRQSYLPEDLMNKHGVTIEDLLAAVEDPKLGEKIAPV
;
A
#
# COMPACT_ATOMS: atom_id res chain seq x y z
N MET A 1 17.43 14.17 60.28
CA MET A 1 18.75 13.71 59.76
C MET A 1 18.58 13.35 58.29
N LEU A 2 18.95 14.26 57.40
CA LEU A 2 18.90 14.11 55.94
C LEU A 2 20.20 13.44 55.48
N SER A 3 20.15 12.19 55.01
CA SER A 3 21.32 11.50 54.43
C SER A 3 21.13 11.28 52.92
N SER A 4 21.63 12.27 52.17
CA SER A 4 22.14 12.24 50.79
C SER A 4 21.84 11.02 49.90
N LEU A 5 20.83 11.16 49.04
CA LEU A 5 20.77 10.44 47.76
C LEU A 5 21.79 11.05 46.79
N ARG A 6 22.99 10.46 46.72
CA ARG A 6 23.97 10.77 45.66
C ARG A 6 23.41 10.29 44.33
N ARG A 7 22.92 11.22 43.50
CA ARG A 7 22.68 10.98 42.06
C ARG A 7 23.99 10.59 41.40
N ARG A 8 24.09 9.35 40.89
CA ARG A 8 25.18 8.95 40.00
C ARG A 8 25.02 9.71 38.68
N PRO A 9 26.08 10.34 38.12
CA PRO A 9 25.99 10.93 36.80
C PRO A 9 25.78 9.83 35.76
N ALA A 10 24.86 10.06 34.84
CA ALA A 10 24.64 9.17 33.69
C ALA A 10 25.95 9.07 32.91
N ALA A 11 26.55 7.87 32.90
CA ALA A 11 27.68 7.59 32.04
C ALA A 11 27.19 7.70 30.60
N LEU A 12 27.66 8.74 29.91
CA LEU A 12 27.53 8.87 28.46
C LEU A 12 28.15 7.63 27.83
N LEU A 13 27.30 6.72 27.36
CA LEU A 13 27.73 5.57 26.56
C LEU A 13 28.54 6.11 25.37
N PRO A 14 29.71 5.50 25.07
CA PRO A 14 30.48 5.92 23.92
C PRO A 14 29.61 5.73 22.68
N ARG A 15 29.50 6.79 21.85
CA ARG A 15 28.94 6.73 20.51
C ARG A 15 29.73 5.67 19.72
N ARG A 16 29.29 4.41 19.80
CA ARG A 16 29.71 3.38 18.86
C ARG A 16 29.38 3.93 17.49
N ALA A 17 30.41 4.10 16.67
CA ALA A 17 30.27 4.45 15.28
C ALA A 17 29.16 3.58 14.69
N LEU A 18 28.07 4.22 14.25
CA LEU A 18 27.14 3.63 13.30
C LEU A 18 27.97 3.38 12.05
N GLY A 19 28.66 2.24 12.02
CA GLY A 19 29.22 1.69 10.81
C GLY A 19 28.05 1.57 9.86
N VAL A 20 28.00 2.43 8.85
CA VAL A 20 27.07 2.29 7.75
C VAL A 20 27.46 0.98 7.08
N VAL A 21 26.81 -0.10 7.48
CA VAL A 21 26.79 -1.33 6.70
C VAL A 21 26.06 -0.93 5.42
N ARG A 22 26.81 -0.48 4.42
CA ARG A 22 26.32 -0.37 3.05
C ARG A 22 26.06 -1.81 2.62
N GLY A 23 24.86 -2.30 2.89
CA GLY A 23 24.33 -3.45 2.19
C GLY A 23 24.44 -3.13 0.71
N LYS A 24 25.14 -3.99 -0.03
CA LYS A 24 25.24 -3.87 -1.48
C LYS A 24 23.83 -4.11 -2.00
N HIS A 25 23.05 -3.05 -2.25
CA HIS A 25 21.73 -3.18 -2.85
C HIS A 25 21.92 -3.81 -4.23
N SER A 26 21.12 -4.84 -4.51
CA SER A 26 21.14 -5.43 -5.85
C SER A 26 20.65 -4.39 -6.86
N LYS A 27 21.01 -4.54 -8.14
CA LYS A 27 20.46 -3.69 -9.22
C LYS A 27 18.92 -3.73 -9.21
N GLU A 28 18.37 -4.89 -8.91
CA GLU A 28 16.94 -5.17 -8.83
C GLU A 28 16.26 -4.40 -7.69
N ASP A 29 16.88 -4.36 -6.50
CA ASP A 29 16.37 -3.62 -5.35
C ASP A 29 16.27 -2.11 -5.66
N LEU A 30 17.24 -1.59 -6.41
CA LEU A 30 17.26 -0.19 -6.84
C LEU A 30 16.18 0.10 -7.87
N GLU A 31 15.96 -0.79 -8.84
CA GLU A 31 14.89 -0.68 -9.84
C GLU A 31 13.51 -0.63 -9.17
N LEU A 32 13.23 -1.54 -8.23
CA LEU A 32 11.96 -1.56 -7.50
C LEU A 32 11.77 -0.31 -6.66
N ARG A 33 12.82 0.13 -5.96
CA ARG A 33 12.79 1.36 -5.17
C ARG A 33 12.52 2.59 -6.04
N GLU A 34 13.12 2.68 -7.22
CA GLU A 34 12.88 3.80 -8.15
C GLU A 34 11.49 3.74 -8.79
N ALA A 35 10.94 2.54 -9.04
CA ALA A 35 9.54 2.40 -9.46
C ALA A 35 8.58 2.95 -8.39
N VAL A 36 8.77 2.55 -7.12
CA VAL A 36 7.99 3.06 -5.99
C VAL A 36 8.19 4.57 -5.83
N ARG A 37 9.41 5.09 -5.99
CA ARG A 37 9.67 6.53 -5.93
C ARG A 37 8.83 7.33 -6.92
N LYS A 38 8.61 6.79 -8.13
CA LYS A 38 7.87 7.46 -9.20
C LYS A 38 6.36 7.36 -9.02
N LEU A 39 5.86 6.19 -8.59
CA LEU A 39 4.43 5.88 -8.57
C LEU A 39 3.78 6.01 -7.19
N ASP A 40 4.58 5.98 -6.11
CA ASP A 40 4.15 5.96 -4.72
C ASP A 40 5.20 6.65 -3.82
N TYR A 41 5.30 7.97 -3.98
CA TYR A 41 6.32 8.78 -3.32
C TYR A 41 6.21 8.75 -1.79
N ASP A 42 4.98 8.75 -1.25
CA ASP A 42 4.75 8.65 0.20
C ASP A 42 5.27 7.29 0.73
N GLY A 43 4.94 6.20 0.03
CA GLY A 43 5.48 4.87 0.32
C GLY A 43 7.00 4.83 0.21
N TYR A 44 7.57 5.52 -0.77
CA TYR A 44 9.02 5.65 -0.91
C TYR A 44 9.67 6.26 0.33
N LEU A 45 9.15 7.39 0.81
CA LEU A 45 9.68 8.07 2.00
C LEU A 45 9.54 7.19 3.25
N CYS A 46 8.38 6.56 3.45
CA CYS A 46 8.16 5.64 4.57
C CYS A 46 9.14 4.46 4.53
N GLY A 47 9.40 3.89 3.35
CA GLY A 47 10.36 2.80 3.19
C GLY A 47 11.79 3.17 3.60
N LEU A 48 12.17 4.46 3.51
CA LEU A 48 13.49 4.91 3.96
C LEU A 48 13.67 4.90 5.48
N LEU A 49 12.57 4.83 6.23
CA LEU A 49 12.59 4.76 7.69
C LEU A 49 12.71 3.32 8.22
N LEU A 50 12.44 2.33 7.37
CA LEU A 50 12.52 0.92 7.76
C LEU A 50 13.98 0.44 7.95
N PRO A 51 14.21 -0.63 8.73
CA PRO A 51 15.52 -1.28 8.84
C PRO A 51 16.09 -1.67 7.47
N LEU A 52 17.39 -1.49 7.25
CA LEU A 52 18.02 -1.72 5.93
C LEU A 52 17.73 -3.11 5.33
N LYS A 53 17.62 -4.14 6.18
CA LYS A 53 17.35 -5.52 5.76
C LYS A 53 15.93 -5.72 5.22
N THR A 54 14.94 -4.99 5.71
CA THR A 54 13.53 -5.16 5.32
C THR A 54 13.12 -4.30 4.13
N ARG A 55 13.93 -3.28 3.79
CA ARG A 55 13.65 -2.35 2.70
C ARG A 55 13.42 -3.03 1.35
N PRO A 56 14.25 -3.99 0.89
CA PRO A 56 14.02 -4.63 -0.42
C PRO A 56 12.62 -5.28 -0.50
N SER A 57 12.24 -6.03 0.54
CA SER A 57 10.93 -6.69 0.63
C SER A 57 9.79 -5.69 0.66
N PHE A 58 9.91 -4.63 1.46
CA PHE A 58 8.94 -3.54 1.49
C PHE A 58 8.77 -2.88 0.11
N PHE A 59 9.86 -2.57 -0.58
CA PHE A 59 9.80 -1.95 -1.91
C PHE A 59 9.20 -2.90 -2.96
N ALA A 60 9.43 -4.21 -2.87
CA ALA A 60 8.79 -5.18 -3.75
C ALA A 60 7.25 -5.20 -3.55
N ILE A 61 6.79 -5.21 -2.29
CA ILE A 61 5.36 -5.16 -1.95
C ILE A 61 4.72 -3.85 -2.44
N ARG A 62 5.37 -2.71 -2.21
CA ARG A 62 4.87 -1.40 -2.66
C ARG A 62 4.87 -1.28 -4.18
N ALA A 63 5.87 -1.85 -4.86
CA ALA A 63 5.93 -1.88 -6.32
C ALA A 63 4.78 -2.70 -6.90
N LEU A 64 4.44 -3.85 -6.31
CA LEU A 64 3.24 -4.61 -6.68
C LEU A 64 1.97 -3.77 -6.52
N ASN A 65 1.80 -3.09 -5.37
CA ASN A 65 0.65 -2.22 -5.15
C ASN A 65 0.54 -1.11 -6.20
N ALA A 66 1.66 -0.46 -6.54
CA ALA A 66 1.68 0.56 -7.57
C ALA A 66 1.26 -0.01 -8.94
N GLU A 67 1.82 -1.16 -9.33
CA GLU A 67 1.50 -1.84 -10.58
C GLU A 67 0.00 -2.16 -10.68
N ILE A 68 -0.56 -2.83 -9.68
CA ILE A 68 -1.98 -3.24 -9.72
C ILE A 68 -2.94 -2.04 -9.60
N ALA A 69 -2.57 -0.98 -8.87
CA ALA A 69 -3.38 0.23 -8.73
C ALA A 69 -3.50 0.99 -10.06
N THR A 70 -2.46 0.96 -10.90
CA THR A 70 -2.48 1.62 -12.22
C THR A 70 -3.28 0.86 -13.28
N ILE A 71 -3.66 -0.40 -13.03
CA ILE A 71 -4.40 -1.21 -14.02
C ILE A 71 -5.70 -0.51 -14.41
N LYS A 72 -6.50 -0.04 -13.44
CA LYS A 72 -7.78 0.65 -13.69
C LYS A 72 -7.62 1.86 -14.59
N ASP A 73 -6.57 2.66 -14.36
CA ASP A 73 -6.30 3.87 -15.15
C ASP A 73 -5.78 3.55 -16.56
N SER A 74 -5.04 2.44 -16.72
CA SER A 74 -4.39 2.10 -17.98
C SER A 74 -5.33 1.51 -19.04
N VAL A 75 -6.50 0.99 -18.65
CA VAL A 75 -7.35 0.18 -19.53
C VAL A 75 -8.37 0.98 -20.35
N HIS A 76 -8.41 2.31 -20.26
CA HIS A 76 -9.23 3.21 -21.10
C HIS A 76 -10.67 2.67 -21.35
N SER A 77 -11.35 2.24 -20.29
CA SER A 77 -12.71 1.66 -20.33
C SER A 77 -12.85 0.24 -20.90
N ASN A 78 -11.76 -0.47 -21.18
CA ASN A 78 -11.78 -1.91 -21.48
C ASN A 78 -11.62 -2.74 -20.21
N GLN A 79 -12.72 -2.92 -19.48
CA GLN A 79 -12.78 -3.71 -18.24
C GLN A 79 -12.21 -5.13 -18.41
N ILE A 80 -12.50 -5.78 -19.54
CA ILE A 80 -12.00 -7.14 -19.86
C ILE A 80 -10.47 -7.19 -19.81
N THR A 81 -9.78 -6.20 -20.38
CA THR A 81 -8.31 -6.14 -20.34
C THR A 81 -7.80 -5.99 -18.90
N GLY A 82 -8.50 -5.20 -18.08
CA GLY A 82 -8.19 -5.07 -16.65
C GLY A 82 -8.32 -6.40 -15.92
N LYS A 83 -9.44 -7.12 -16.14
CA LYS A 83 -9.70 -8.44 -15.56
C LYS A 83 -8.64 -9.46 -15.94
N ILE A 84 -8.22 -9.50 -17.21
CA ILE A 84 -7.14 -10.41 -17.67
C ILE A 84 -5.84 -10.11 -16.92
N ARG A 85 -5.49 -8.83 -16.72
CA ARG A 85 -4.28 -8.45 -15.97
C ARG A 85 -4.37 -8.78 -14.48
N MET A 86 -5.52 -8.58 -13.86
CA MET A 86 -5.75 -8.97 -12.45
C MET A 86 -5.65 -10.49 -12.29
N GLN A 87 -6.26 -11.25 -13.19
CA GLN A 87 -6.18 -12.71 -13.19
C GLN A 87 -4.73 -13.20 -13.38
N TRP A 88 -3.99 -12.59 -14.29
CA TRP A 88 -2.57 -12.87 -14.45
C TRP A 88 -1.80 -12.65 -13.15
N TRP A 89 -2.06 -11.54 -12.44
CA TRP A 89 -1.42 -11.29 -11.14
C TRP A 89 -1.81 -12.31 -10.07
N ARG A 90 -3.09 -12.71 -9.99
CA ARG A 90 -3.56 -13.78 -9.09
C ARG A 90 -2.78 -15.08 -9.33
N GLU A 91 -2.65 -15.51 -10.58
CA GLU A 91 -1.91 -16.72 -10.94
C GLU A 91 -0.42 -16.61 -10.60
N ARG A 92 0.20 -15.44 -10.82
CA ARG A 92 1.61 -15.23 -10.47
C ARG A 92 1.82 -15.31 -8.96
N ILE A 93 1.00 -14.62 -8.17
CA ILE A 93 1.07 -14.68 -6.72
C ILE A 93 0.84 -16.11 -6.24
N TYR A 94 -0.18 -16.81 -6.74
CA TYR A 94 -0.43 -18.22 -6.44
C TYR A 94 0.82 -19.09 -6.64
N ASN A 95 1.46 -18.97 -7.81
CA ASN A 95 2.64 -19.75 -8.17
C ASN A 95 3.86 -19.47 -7.27
N LEU A 96 4.02 -18.24 -6.77
CA LEU A 96 5.11 -17.92 -5.82
C LEU A 96 4.98 -18.73 -4.51
N TYR A 97 3.75 -19.07 -4.09
CA TYR A 97 3.53 -19.88 -2.89
C TYR A 97 3.63 -21.39 -3.15
N GLU A 98 3.12 -21.88 -4.29
CA GLU A 98 3.12 -23.32 -4.59
C GLU A 98 4.52 -23.92 -4.79
N VAL A 99 5.42 -23.15 -5.41
CA VAL A 99 6.81 -23.56 -5.62
C VAL A 99 7.52 -23.84 -4.28
N SER A 100 7.10 -23.19 -3.19
CA SER A 100 7.61 -23.43 -1.84
C SER A 100 7.26 -24.81 -1.28
N ALA A 101 6.14 -25.39 -1.71
CA ALA A 101 5.62 -26.65 -1.17
C ALA A 101 6.34 -27.89 -1.75
N SER A 102 7.12 -27.71 -2.80
CA SER A 102 7.82 -28.78 -3.51
C SER A 102 9.22 -28.99 -2.92
N ILE A 103 9.33 -29.86 -1.91
CA ILE A 103 10.62 -30.17 -1.25
C ILE A 103 11.60 -30.75 -2.30
N GLY A 104 12.70 -30.05 -2.55
CA GLY A 104 13.83 -30.54 -3.36
C GLY A 104 13.81 -30.19 -4.86
N ALA A 105 12.85 -29.39 -5.32
CA ALA A 105 12.89 -28.82 -6.68
C ALA A 105 13.63 -27.47 -6.68
N ASP A 106 14.51 -27.26 -7.65
CA ASP A 106 15.09 -25.94 -7.90
C ASP A 106 13.95 -24.96 -8.24
N ARG A 107 13.91 -23.81 -7.54
CA ARG A 107 12.89 -22.80 -7.81
C ARG A 107 13.08 -22.24 -9.22
N PRO A 108 12.02 -22.21 -10.05
CA PRO A 108 12.12 -21.63 -11.39
C PRO A 108 12.50 -20.16 -11.31
N GLU A 109 13.36 -19.72 -12.22
CA GLU A 109 13.75 -18.32 -12.32
C GLU A 109 12.52 -17.46 -12.66
N GLN A 110 12.23 -16.46 -11.81
CA GLN A 110 11.11 -15.56 -12.05
C GLN A 110 11.43 -14.59 -13.18
N SER A 111 10.46 -14.40 -14.07
CA SER A 111 10.65 -13.70 -15.35
C SER A 111 10.88 -12.20 -15.23
N THR A 112 10.48 -11.56 -14.12
CA THR A 112 10.59 -10.10 -13.93
C THR A 112 11.26 -9.73 -12.61
N THR A 113 11.86 -8.54 -12.57
CA THR A 113 12.46 -7.96 -11.35
C THR A 113 11.45 -7.92 -10.19
N LEU A 114 10.19 -7.57 -10.47
CA LEU A 114 9.12 -7.53 -9.47
C LEU A 114 8.79 -8.91 -8.92
N LEU A 115 8.65 -9.92 -9.78
CA LEU A 115 8.38 -11.29 -9.33
C LEU A 115 9.54 -11.87 -8.52
N ARG A 116 10.80 -11.61 -8.90
CA ARG A 116 11.98 -12.01 -8.11
C ARG A 116 12.00 -11.32 -6.74
N GLY A 117 11.69 -10.03 -6.70
CA GLY A 117 11.60 -9.27 -5.45
C GLY A 117 10.51 -9.80 -4.51
N LEU A 118 9.33 -10.11 -5.06
CA LEU A 118 8.22 -10.68 -4.30
C LEU A 118 8.52 -12.10 -3.82
N ASP A 119 9.07 -12.97 -4.67
CA ASP A 119 9.48 -14.33 -4.31
C ASP A 119 10.43 -14.32 -3.10
N LYS A 120 11.47 -13.48 -3.18
CA LYS A 120 12.41 -13.28 -2.07
C LYS A 120 11.70 -12.76 -0.82
N ALA A 121 10.85 -11.73 -0.95
CA ALA A 121 10.14 -11.14 0.18
C ALA A 121 9.24 -12.14 0.90
N ILE A 122 8.47 -12.93 0.13
CA ILE A 122 7.56 -13.96 0.64
C ILE A 122 8.34 -14.98 1.47
N HIS A 123 9.46 -15.48 0.96
CA HIS A 123 10.25 -16.50 1.66
C HIS A 123 11.11 -15.96 2.81
N GLU A 124 11.64 -14.75 2.67
CA GLU A 124 12.50 -14.15 3.72
C GLU A 124 11.69 -13.78 4.96
N HIS A 125 10.41 -13.43 4.80
CA HIS A 125 9.56 -12.92 5.88
C HIS A 125 8.34 -13.80 6.20
N ASP A 126 8.18 -14.92 5.50
CA ASP A 126 7.03 -15.82 5.62
C ASP A 126 5.69 -15.07 5.41
N LEU A 127 5.64 -14.24 4.36
CA LEU A 127 4.50 -13.34 4.14
C LEU A 127 3.21 -14.13 3.93
N THR A 128 2.12 -13.67 4.53
CA THR A 128 0.84 -14.38 4.44
C THR A 128 0.17 -14.09 3.10
N ARG A 129 -0.05 -15.15 2.31
CA ARG A 129 -0.71 -15.10 0.99
C ARG A 129 -2.03 -14.34 0.97
N ARG A 130 -2.85 -14.51 2.02
CA ARG A 130 -4.17 -13.88 2.16
C ARG A 130 -4.14 -12.36 1.98
N TRP A 131 -3.07 -11.68 2.41
CA TRP A 131 -2.98 -10.22 2.29
C TRP A 131 -2.83 -9.77 0.83
N PHE A 132 -2.11 -10.54 0.02
CA PHE A 132 -2.03 -10.29 -1.42
C PHE A 132 -3.37 -10.56 -2.12
N GLU A 133 -4.06 -11.64 -1.75
CA GLU A 133 -5.37 -11.99 -2.31
C GLU A 133 -6.42 -10.92 -2.01
N ARG A 134 -6.53 -10.47 -0.75
CA ARG A 134 -7.42 -9.36 -0.37
C ARG A 134 -7.17 -8.11 -1.21
N LEU A 135 -5.91 -7.77 -1.42
CA LEU A 135 -5.51 -6.60 -2.21
C LEU A 135 -5.94 -6.74 -3.68
N LEU A 136 -5.69 -7.91 -4.29
CA LEU A 136 -6.09 -8.20 -5.67
C LEU A 136 -7.61 -8.21 -5.83
N ASP A 137 -8.34 -8.82 -4.90
CA ASP A 137 -9.80 -8.90 -4.96
C ASP A 137 -10.46 -7.53 -4.83
N ALA A 138 -9.97 -6.69 -3.91
CA ALA A 138 -10.47 -5.32 -3.78
C ALA A 138 -10.25 -4.50 -5.05
N ARG A 139 -9.08 -4.63 -5.68
CA ARG A 139 -8.76 -3.91 -6.93
C ARG A 139 -9.53 -4.45 -8.12
N ASP A 140 -9.78 -5.76 -8.15
CA ASP A 140 -10.56 -6.39 -9.19
C ASP A 140 -12.04 -6.00 -9.12
N GLN A 141 -12.62 -5.93 -7.92
CA GLN A 141 -13.98 -5.40 -7.70
C GLN A 141 -14.07 -3.92 -8.08
N ASP A 142 -13.03 -3.14 -7.78
CA ASP A 142 -12.98 -1.73 -8.12
C ASP A 142 -12.90 -1.47 -9.63
N LEU A 143 -12.47 -2.43 -10.46
CA LEU A 143 -12.55 -2.32 -11.92
C LEU A 143 -14.00 -2.28 -12.43
N ASP A 144 -14.92 -2.93 -11.72
CA ASP A 144 -16.35 -3.02 -12.07
C ASP A 144 -17.18 -1.92 -11.39
N ARG A 145 -16.53 -0.98 -10.70
CA ARG A 145 -17.23 0.09 -9.98
C ARG A 145 -17.86 1.08 -10.95
N GLU A 146 -19.17 1.05 -11.05
CA GLU A 146 -19.99 2.01 -11.81
C GLU A 146 -20.61 3.07 -10.90
N ASP A 147 -21.02 2.68 -9.69
CA ASP A 147 -21.72 3.56 -8.74
C ASP A 147 -20.82 4.13 -7.64
N VAL A 148 -21.24 5.27 -7.09
CA VAL A 148 -20.73 5.78 -5.82
C VAL A 148 -21.04 4.78 -4.70
N GLN A 149 -20.20 4.76 -3.69
CA GLN A 149 -20.27 3.80 -2.59
C GLN A 149 -20.53 4.53 -1.28
N SER A 150 -21.11 3.85 -0.31
CA SER A 150 -21.25 4.35 1.06
C SER A 150 -19.88 4.49 1.75
N LEU A 151 -19.83 5.27 2.84
CA LEU A 151 -18.61 5.40 3.65
C LEU A 151 -18.13 4.04 4.15
N HIS A 152 -19.06 3.17 4.56
CA HIS A 152 -18.74 1.84 5.06
C HIS A 152 -18.08 0.96 3.99
N GLU A 153 -18.58 0.97 2.75
CA GLU A 153 -17.97 0.23 1.64
C GLU A 153 -16.56 0.76 1.31
N LEU A 154 -16.35 2.08 1.42
CA LEU A 154 -15.03 2.69 1.25
C LEU A 154 -14.07 2.34 2.40
N GLU A 155 -14.57 2.21 3.63
CA GLU A 155 -13.79 1.69 4.76
C GLU A 155 -13.35 0.24 4.51
N VAL A 156 -14.26 -0.63 4.06
CA VAL A 156 -13.95 -2.02 3.71
C VAL A 156 -12.91 -2.08 2.59
N TYR A 157 -13.07 -1.27 1.55
CA TYR A 157 -12.10 -1.16 0.46
C TYR A 157 -10.72 -0.69 0.96
N ALA A 158 -10.68 0.34 1.82
CA ALA A 158 -9.44 0.83 2.43
C ALA A 158 -8.78 -0.22 3.34
N GLU A 159 -9.59 -1.02 4.04
CA GLU A 159 -9.09 -2.12 4.86
C GLU A 159 -8.44 -3.21 3.99
N GLN A 160 -9.12 -3.64 2.92
CA GLN A 160 -8.61 -4.67 2.03
C GLN A 160 -7.39 -4.23 1.22
N THR A 161 -7.26 -2.93 0.94
CA THR A 161 -6.13 -2.37 0.17
C THR A 161 -5.00 -1.87 1.07
N ALA A 162 -5.18 -0.72 1.71
CA ALA A 162 -4.13 -0.05 2.47
C ALA A 162 -3.72 -0.81 3.74
N SER A 163 -4.67 -1.44 4.45
CA SER A 163 -4.32 -2.21 5.66
C SER A 163 -3.58 -3.51 5.32
N SER A 164 -3.94 -4.19 4.22
CA SER A 164 -3.18 -5.36 3.73
C SER A 164 -1.70 -5.06 3.49
N LEU A 165 -1.37 -3.85 3.01
CA LEU A 165 0.03 -3.42 2.88
C LEU A 165 0.71 -3.20 4.23
N LEU A 166 -0.01 -2.72 5.23
CA LEU A 166 0.53 -2.57 6.58
C LEU A 166 0.72 -3.92 7.26
N TYR A 167 -0.20 -4.88 7.09
CA TYR A 167 -0.02 -6.26 7.58
C TYR A 167 1.23 -6.91 6.98
N LEU A 168 1.41 -6.82 5.65
CA LEU A 168 2.62 -7.29 4.99
C LEU A 168 3.88 -6.56 5.48
N THR A 169 3.78 -5.27 5.79
CA THR A 169 4.90 -4.50 6.36
C THR A 169 5.25 -4.95 7.78
N LEU A 170 4.26 -5.26 8.61
CA LEU A 170 4.47 -5.84 9.95
C LEU A 170 5.15 -7.21 9.85
N GLU A 171 4.73 -8.06 8.93
CA GLU A 171 5.36 -9.37 8.68
C GLU A 171 6.82 -9.20 8.21
N CYS A 172 7.10 -8.24 7.31
CA CYS A 172 8.48 -7.89 6.95
C CYS A 172 9.34 -7.48 8.15
N LEU A 173 8.73 -6.83 9.16
CA LEU A 173 9.40 -6.43 10.40
C LEU A 173 9.46 -7.56 11.44
N GLY A 174 8.88 -8.73 11.16
CA GLY A 174 8.79 -9.85 12.10
C GLY A 174 7.79 -9.62 13.23
N VAL A 175 6.84 -8.69 13.06
CA VAL A 175 5.79 -8.41 14.03
C VAL A 175 4.55 -9.23 13.68
N ARG A 176 4.18 -10.16 14.56
CA ARG A 176 2.96 -10.98 14.46
C ARG A 176 2.23 -10.89 15.80
N ASP A 177 1.41 -9.86 15.95
CA ASP A 177 0.71 -9.53 17.19
C ASP A 177 -0.67 -8.96 16.86
N ASP A 178 -1.70 -9.50 17.50
CA ASP A 178 -3.10 -9.13 17.23
C ASP A 178 -3.38 -7.66 17.55
N THR A 179 -2.69 -7.08 18.54
CA THR A 179 -2.86 -5.66 18.89
C THR A 179 -2.24 -4.78 17.82
N ALA A 180 -1.03 -5.12 17.35
CA ALA A 180 -0.37 -4.45 16.23
C ALA A 180 -1.23 -4.53 14.96
N ASP A 181 -1.81 -5.68 14.65
CA ASP A 181 -2.71 -5.84 13.50
C ASP A 181 -3.96 -4.98 13.64
N ARG A 182 -4.62 -4.94 14.80
CA ARG A 182 -5.77 -4.04 15.02
C ARG A 182 -5.42 -2.57 14.79
N VAL A 183 -4.26 -2.12 15.28
CA VAL A 183 -3.80 -0.74 15.09
C VAL A 183 -3.47 -0.49 13.61
N ALA A 184 -2.80 -1.43 12.94
CA ALA A 184 -2.51 -1.35 11.52
C ALA A 184 -3.78 -1.32 10.66
N GLY A 185 -4.82 -2.06 11.04
CA GLY A 185 -6.14 -2.01 10.40
C GLY A 185 -6.76 -0.62 10.45
N HIS A 186 -6.87 -0.02 11.64
CA HIS A 186 -7.39 1.35 11.77
C HIS A 186 -6.53 2.39 11.03
N ALA A 187 -5.20 2.27 11.15
CA ALA A 187 -4.29 3.17 10.45
C ALA A 187 -4.41 3.03 8.92
N GLY A 188 -4.55 1.81 8.42
CA GLY A 188 -4.69 1.53 7.00
C GLY A 188 -6.00 2.06 6.44
N VAL A 189 -7.13 1.89 7.15
CA VAL A 189 -8.41 2.50 6.77
C VAL A 189 -8.28 4.03 6.69
N ALA A 190 -7.70 4.66 7.71
CA ALA A 190 -7.50 6.12 7.72
C ALA A 190 -6.61 6.59 6.55
N ILE A 191 -5.51 5.88 6.26
CA ILE A 191 -4.63 6.18 5.12
C ILE A 191 -5.37 6.01 3.79
N GLY A 192 -6.15 4.94 3.64
CA GLY A 192 -6.91 4.66 2.42
C GLY A 192 -7.97 5.73 2.15
N LEU A 193 -8.78 6.07 3.16
CA LEU A 193 -9.77 7.16 3.05
C LEU A 193 -9.12 8.51 2.75
N ALA A 194 -8.02 8.84 3.43
CA ALA A 194 -7.28 10.08 3.15
C ALA A 194 -6.70 10.09 1.72
N THR A 195 -6.26 8.94 1.21
CA THR A 195 -5.77 8.81 -0.17
C THR A 195 -6.90 9.03 -1.18
N LEU A 196 -8.08 8.45 -0.96
CA LEU A 196 -9.26 8.65 -1.80
C LEU A 196 -9.72 10.10 -1.79
N LEU A 197 -9.77 10.73 -0.61
CA LEU A 197 -10.13 12.14 -0.46
C LEU A 197 -9.13 13.07 -1.16
N ARG A 198 -7.82 12.83 -1.02
CA ARG A 198 -6.79 13.57 -1.77
C ARG A 198 -6.92 13.33 -3.28
N GLY A 199 -7.37 12.14 -3.67
CA GLY A 199 -7.59 11.74 -5.06
C GLY A 199 -8.86 12.31 -5.70
N THR A 200 -9.74 13.02 -4.96
CA THR A 200 -11.05 13.46 -5.46
C THR A 200 -10.94 14.19 -6.80
N ALA A 201 -10.09 15.21 -6.93
CA ALA A 201 -9.94 15.95 -8.19
C ALA A 201 -9.46 15.07 -9.36
N TYR A 202 -8.52 14.15 -9.09
CA TYR A 202 -8.02 13.19 -10.07
C TYR A 202 -9.12 12.27 -10.58
N HIS A 203 -9.90 11.68 -9.68
CA HIS A 203 -11.01 10.79 -10.03
C HIS A 203 -12.13 11.54 -10.74
N SER A 204 -12.50 12.73 -10.25
CA SER A 204 -13.57 13.54 -10.85
C SER A 204 -13.23 13.99 -12.27
N SER A 205 -11.97 14.36 -12.57
CA SER A 205 -11.53 14.65 -13.96
C SER A 205 -11.72 13.47 -14.94
N ARG A 206 -11.86 12.24 -14.43
CA ARG A 206 -12.11 11.01 -15.18
C ARG A 206 -13.56 10.52 -15.05
N ARG A 207 -14.46 11.37 -14.56
CA ARG A 207 -15.86 11.05 -14.27
C ARG A 207 -16.04 9.88 -13.31
N GLN A 208 -15.14 9.75 -12.34
CA GLN A 208 -15.22 8.80 -11.25
C GLN A 208 -15.36 9.55 -9.92
N SER A 209 -16.02 8.94 -8.95
CA SER A 209 -16.11 9.49 -7.59
C SER A 209 -15.86 8.40 -6.55
N TYR A 210 -15.05 8.75 -5.55
CA TYR A 210 -14.84 7.98 -4.34
C TYR A 210 -15.31 8.76 -3.10
N LEU A 211 -16.11 9.81 -3.29
CA LEU A 211 -16.79 10.43 -2.16
C LEU A 211 -17.95 9.54 -1.71
N PRO A 212 -18.17 9.38 -0.39
CA PRO A 212 -19.25 8.56 0.13
C PRO A 212 -20.62 9.08 -0.29
N GLU A 213 -21.45 8.22 -0.89
CA GLU A 213 -22.80 8.58 -1.35
C GLU A 213 -23.69 9.08 -0.21
N ASP A 214 -23.63 8.41 0.94
CA ASP A 214 -24.40 8.76 2.14
C ASP A 214 -24.02 10.15 2.67
N LEU A 215 -22.74 10.54 2.60
CA LEU A 215 -22.29 11.87 2.97
C LEU A 215 -22.65 12.91 1.89
N MET A 216 -22.52 12.56 0.62
CA MET A 216 -22.93 13.41 -0.49
C MET A 216 -24.42 13.78 -0.36
N ASN A 217 -25.27 12.79 -0.16
CA ASN A 217 -26.71 12.97 0.05
C ASN A 217 -27.02 13.81 1.30
N LYS A 218 -26.34 13.53 2.42
CA LYS A 218 -26.49 14.29 3.67
C LYS A 218 -26.17 15.78 3.51
N HIS A 219 -25.17 16.11 2.68
CA HIS A 219 -24.71 17.48 2.45
C HIS A 219 -25.24 18.10 1.15
N GLY A 220 -26.11 17.39 0.42
CA GLY A 220 -26.70 17.83 -0.83
C GLY A 220 -25.68 18.01 -1.97
N VAL A 221 -24.52 17.35 -1.91
CA VAL A 221 -23.45 17.39 -2.93
C VAL A 221 -23.73 16.38 -4.03
N THR A 222 -23.59 16.78 -5.30
CA THR A 222 -23.74 15.86 -6.45
C THR A 222 -22.41 15.63 -7.17
N ILE A 223 -22.39 14.67 -8.10
CA ILE A 223 -21.21 14.43 -8.94
C ILE A 223 -20.94 15.63 -9.85
N GLU A 224 -21.98 16.32 -10.31
CA GLU A 224 -21.87 17.54 -11.11
C GLU A 224 -21.18 18.66 -10.33
N ASP A 225 -21.46 18.80 -9.03
CA ASP A 225 -20.74 19.76 -8.19
C ASP A 225 -19.24 19.44 -8.16
N LEU A 226 -18.87 18.16 -8.11
CA LEU A 226 -17.46 17.73 -8.14
C LEU A 226 -16.79 18.02 -9.48
N LEU A 227 -17.48 17.75 -10.58
CA LEU A 227 -17.00 18.05 -11.93
C LEU A 227 -16.80 19.55 -12.12
N ALA A 228 -17.77 20.36 -11.69
CA ALA A 228 -17.68 21.81 -11.72
C ALA A 228 -16.51 22.34 -10.88
N ALA A 229 -16.28 21.79 -9.69
CA ALA A 229 -15.17 22.16 -8.82
C ALA A 229 -13.78 21.83 -9.40
N VAL A 230 -13.69 20.79 -10.24
CA VAL A 230 -12.44 20.47 -10.97
C VAL A 230 -12.18 21.46 -12.10
N GLU A 231 -13.23 21.96 -12.77
CA GLU A 231 -13.12 22.95 -13.84
C GLU A 231 -12.83 24.36 -13.30
N ASP A 232 -13.54 24.77 -12.24
CA ASP A 232 -13.31 26.02 -11.51
C ASP A 232 -13.36 25.75 -10.00
N PRO A 233 -12.22 25.79 -9.29
CA PRO A 233 -12.16 25.59 -7.85
C PRO A 233 -13.08 26.51 -7.04
N LYS A 234 -13.47 27.68 -7.57
CA LYS A 234 -14.43 28.58 -6.90
C LYS A 234 -15.83 27.99 -6.79
N LEU A 235 -16.19 27.07 -7.68
CA LEU A 235 -17.46 26.34 -7.64
C LEU A 235 -17.43 25.20 -6.61
N GLY A 236 -16.27 24.92 -6.01
CA GLY A 236 -16.07 23.87 -5.01
C GLY A 236 -16.42 24.25 -3.57
N GLU A 237 -16.88 25.48 -3.29
CA GLU A 237 -17.22 25.93 -1.92
C GLU A 237 -18.22 24.99 -1.22
N LYS A 238 -19.11 24.36 -1.97
CA LYS A 238 -20.08 23.40 -1.44
C LYS A 238 -19.44 22.09 -0.94
N ILE A 239 -18.28 21.72 -1.48
CA ILE A 239 -17.57 20.45 -1.22
C ILE A 239 -16.48 20.65 -0.17
N ALA A 240 -15.75 21.76 -0.25
CA ALA A 240 -14.69 22.14 0.68
C ALA A 240 -14.85 23.63 1.04
N PRO A 241 -15.80 23.98 1.92
CA PRO A 241 -15.92 25.34 2.41
C PRO A 241 -14.69 25.67 3.24
N VAL A 242 -13.87 26.61 2.76
CA VAL A 242 -12.67 27.12 3.45
C VAL A 242 -13.04 28.26 4.37
#